data_AF-A0A537FQ59-F1
#
_entry.id   AF-A0A537FQ59-F1
#
_cell.length_a   1.000
_cell.length_b   1.000
_cell.length_c   1.000
_cell.angle_alpha   90.00
_cell.angle_beta   90.00
_cell.angle_gamma   90.00
#
_symmetry.space_group_name_H-M   'P 1'
#
loop_
_entity.id
_entity.type
_entity.pdbx_description
1 polymer ?
#
loop_
_entity_poly.entity_id
_entity_poly.type
_entity_poly.pdbx_seq_one_letter_code
_entity_poly.pdbx_strand_id
1 'polypeptide(L)' 'MNPSDGGVAPGRPGIQPRWTSSAKEGVGTSASYQSRVWFTISHGILNEVYYPRIDQANTRDMEFLVADGDQ' A
#
# COMPACT_ATOMS: atom_id res chain seq x y z
N MET A 1 -23.28 -19.62 -8.51
CA MET A 1 -22.00 -19.23 -9.15
C MET A 1 -21.98 -19.86 -10.52
N ASN A 2 -21.84 -19.05 -11.58
CA ASN A 2 -21.81 -19.57 -12.93
C ASN A 2 -20.40 -20.17 -13.18
N PRO A 3 -20.25 -21.41 -13.68
CA PRO A 3 -18.94 -22.07 -13.82
C PRO A 3 -17.96 -21.37 -14.78
N SER A 4 -18.42 -20.38 -15.54
CA SER A 4 -17.62 -19.58 -16.48
C SER A 4 -16.82 -18.45 -15.82
N ASP A 5 -17.06 -18.15 -14.54
CA ASP A 5 -16.32 -17.13 -13.79
C ASP A 5 -15.04 -17.79 -13.22
N GLY A 6 -14.00 -17.91 -14.04
CA GLY A 6 -12.73 -18.58 -13.72
C GLY A 6 -11.99 -17.98 -12.52
N GLY A 7 -12.44 -18.26 -11.29
CA GLY A 7 -11.75 -17.94 -10.04
C GLY A 7 -11.57 -16.46 -9.73
N VAL A 8 -12.32 -15.55 -10.38
CA VAL A 8 -12.18 -14.11 -10.15
C VAL A 8 -12.78 -13.74 -8.78
N ALA A 9 -12.03 -12.98 -7.99
CA ALA A 9 -12.50 -12.51 -6.69
C ALA A 9 -13.80 -11.66 -6.84
N PRO A 10 -14.80 -11.84 -5.95
CA PRO A 10 -16.01 -11.04 -5.97
C PRO A 10 -15.71 -9.55 -5.68
N GLY A 11 -16.59 -8.65 -6.13
CA GLY A 11 -16.42 -7.21 -5.90
C GLY A 11 -15.56 -6.47 -6.92
N ARG A 12 -15.19 -7.10 -8.05
CA ARG A 12 -14.53 -6.44 -9.19
C ARG A 12 -15.30 -5.18 -9.64
N PRO A 13 -14.64 -4.05 -9.98
CA PRO A 13 -13.18 -3.82 -10.02
C PRO A 13 -12.55 -3.37 -8.70
N GLY A 14 -13.31 -3.39 -7.60
CA GLY A 14 -12.90 -2.82 -6.31
C GLY A 14 -13.44 -1.40 -6.10
N ILE A 15 -13.28 -0.90 -4.87
CA ILE A 15 -13.65 0.46 -4.47
C ILE A 15 -12.66 1.47 -5.06
N GLN A 16 -13.13 2.66 -5.43
CA GLN A 16 -12.25 3.72 -5.94
C GLN A 16 -11.16 4.07 -4.91
N PRO A 17 -9.86 3.99 -5.27
CA PRO A 17 -8.78 4.30 -4.35
C PRO A 17 -8.72 5.81 -4.04
N ARG A 18 -8.18 6.15 -2.86
CA ARG A 18 -7.87 7.51 -2.42
C ARG A 18 -6.42 7.59 -1.97
N TRP A 19 -5.82 8.76 -2.04
CA TRP A 19 -4.50 9.00 -1.45
C TRP A 19 -4.58 9.13 0.07
N THR A 20 -3.47 8.85 0.74
CA THR A 20 -3.37 9.01 2.19
C THR A 20 -3.17 10.49 2.55
N SER A 21 -3.24 10.80 3.84
CA SER A 21 -2.94 12.15 4.32
C SER A 21 -1.50 12.55 3.98
N SER A 22 -1.29 13.81 3.56
CA SER A 22 0.06 14.36 3.36
C SER A 22 0.80 14.65 4.67
N ALA A 23 0.14 14.53 5.82
CA ALA A 23 0.80 14.66 7.13
C ALA A 23 1.62 13.40 7.41
N LYS A 24 2.95 13.50 7.30
CA LYS A 24 3.87 12.37 7.50
C LYS A 24 4.60 12.49 8.84
N GLU A 25 4.71 11.37 9.54
CA GLU A 25 5.52 11.21 10.75
C GLU A 25 6.99 10.95 10.41
N GLY A 26 7.25 10.32 9.26
CA GLY A 26 8.60 10.03 8.80
C GLY A 26 8.68 9.78 7.30
N VAL A 27 9.89 9.98 6.76
CA VAL A 27 10.26 9.64 5.38
C VAL A 27 11.64 8.99 5.37
N GLY A 28 11.91 8.13 4.40
CA GLY A 28 13.20 7.47 4.31
C GLY A 28 13.54 6.92 2.93
N THR A 29 14.84 6.78 2.70
CA THR A 29 15.43 6.13 1.53
C THR A 29 16.87 5.71 1.87
N SER A 30 17.51 4.93 0.99
CA SER A 30 18.93 4.61 1.15
C SER A 30 19.80 5.83 0.88
N ALA A 31 20.94 5.93 1.57
CA ALA A 31 21.98 6.90 1.23
C ALA A 31 22.71 6.55 -0.09
N SER A 32 22.58 5.32 -0.58
CA SER A 32 23.15 4.84 -1.85
C SER A 32 22.14 4.94 -2.98
N TYR A 33 22.61 5.29 -4.18
CA TYR A 33 21.81 5.29 -5.41
C TYR A 33 21.41 3.89 -5.91
N GLN A 34 21.95 2.82 -5.32
CA GLN A 34 21.59 1.45 -5.69
C GLN A 34 20.14 1.11 -5.35
N SER A 35 19.62 1.67 -4.24
CA SER A 35 18.21 1.52 -3.89
C SER A 35 17.42 2.72 -4.39
N ARG A 36 16.42 2.46 -5.23
CA ARG A 36 15.49 3.46 -5.76
C ARG A 36 14.13 3.38 -5.08
N VAL A 37 14.16 3.11 -3.77
CA VAL A 37 12.95 2.99 -2.95
C VAL A 37 12.92 4.14 -1.96
N TRP A 38 11.79 4.84 -1.94
CA TRP A 38 11.47 5.83 -0.92
C TRP A 38 10.21 5.38 -0.20
N PHE A 39 10.12 5.62 1.10
CA PHE A 39 8.94 5.27 1.89
C PHE A 39 8.53 6.43 2.80
N THR A 40 7.26 6.44 3.19
CA THR A 40 6.68 7.38 4.15
C THR A 40 5.94 6.63 5.25
N ILE A 41 5.87 7.25 6.43
CA ILE A 41 5.19 6.73 7.61
C ILE A 41 4.16 7.76 8.07
N SER A 42 2.94 7.30 8.37
CA SER A 42 1.93 8.08 9.11
C SER A 42 0.97 7.12 9.81
N HIS A 43 0.34 7.55 10.90
CA HIS A 43 -0.64 6.74 11.64
C HIS A 43 -0.07 5.40 12.12
N GLY A 44 1.25 5.32 12.36
CA GLY A 44 1.92 4.09 12.76
C GLY A 44 2.04 3.00 11.69
N ILE A 45 1.76 3.32 10.42
CA ILE A 45 1.86 2.38 9.29
C ILE A 45 2.79 2.92 8.20
N LEU A 46 3.20 2.04 7.28
CA LEU A 46 3.77 2.46 6.00
C LEU A 46 2.63 2.95 5.10
N ASN A 47 2.80 4.11 4.48
CA ASN A 47 1.85 4.63 3.49
C ASN A 47 2.42 4.56 2.07
N GLU A 48 2.75 5.69 1.45
CA GLU A 48 3.30 5.69 0.11
C GLU A 48 4.74 5.16 0.09
N VAL A 49 4.94 4.16 -0.79
CA VAL A 49 6.25 3.65 -1.21
C VAL A 49 6.43 3.97 -2.69
N TYR A 50 7.58 4.54 -3.05
CA TYR A 50 7.87 5.06 -4.38
C TYR A 50 9.00 4.29 -5.05
N TYR A 51 8.77 3.89 -6.31
CA TYR A 51 9.72 3.19 -7.17
C TYR A 51 9.26 3.23 -8.65
N PRO A 52 10.19 3.28 -9.63
CA PRO A 52 11.63 3.51 -9.51
C PRO A 52 12.01 4.99 -9.38
N ARG A 53 11.02 5.88 -9.33
CA ARG A 53 11.20 7.33 -9.22
C ARG A 53 10.36 7.88 -8.07
N ILE A 54 10.83 8.99 -7.49
CA ILE A 54 10.19 9.62 -6.33
C ILE A 54 8.80 10.21 -6.62
N ASP A 55 8.45 10.42 -7.89
CA ASP A 55 7.13 10.90 -8.35
C ASP A 55 6.12 9.76 -8.59
N GLN A 56 6.52 8.50 -8.39
CA GLN A 56 5.69 7.33 -8.71
C GLN A 56 5.41 6.50 -7.45
N ALA A 57 4.27 6.78 -6.81
CA ALA A 57 3.80 5.97 -5.68
C ALA A 57 3.22 4.63 -6.17
N ASN A 58 3.63 3.51 -5.54
CA ASN A 58 3.21 2.15 -5.89
C ASN A 58 2.44 1.45 -4.77
N THR A 59 2.54 1.95 -3.54
CA THR A 59 1.81 1.46 -2.37
C THR A 59 1.02 2.61 -1.78
N ARG A 60 -0.14 2.31 -1.19
CA ARG A 60 -0.95 3.29 -0.48
C ARG A 60 -0.82 3.12 1.02
N ASP A 61 -1.13 1.93 1.53
CA ASP A 61 -1.12 1.58 2.95
C ASP A 61 -0.56 0.15 3.09
N MET A 62 0.33 -0.06 4.05
CA MET A 62 0.85 -1.36 4.44
C MET A 62 0.86 -1.43 5.97
N GLU A 63 0.00 -2.28 6.50
CA GLU A 63 -0.34 -2.33 7.91
C GLU A 63 -0.55 -3.76 8.40
N PHE A 64 -0.57 -3.94 9.72
CA PHE A 64 -0.95 -5.18 10.35
C PHE A 64 -2.41 -5.13 10.78
N LEU A 65 -3.14 -6.20 10.51
CA LEU A 65 -4.41 -6.49 11.14
C LEU A 65 -4.20 -7.68 12.07
N VAL A 66 -4.53 -7.51 13.35
CA VAL A 66 -4.41 -8.55 14.38
C VAL A 66 -5.81 -8.94 14.82
N ALA A 67 -6.11 -10.23 14.79
CA ALA A 67 -7.34 -10.82 15.30
C ALA A 67 -6.99 -12.00 16.20
N ASP A 68 -7.74 -12.18 17.29
CA ASP A 68 -7.62 -13.32 18.21
C ASP A 68 -8.18 -14.62 17.60
N GLY A 69 -8.99 -14.51 16.56
CA GLY A 69 -9.60 -15.64 15.86
C GLY A 69 -10.85 -16.17 16.55
N ASP A 70 -11.32 -15.50 17.61
CA ASP A 70 -12.63 -15.81 18.19
C ASP A 70 -13.72 -15.26 17.25
N GLN A 71 -14.68 -16.14 16.94
CA GLN A 71 -15.83 -15.86 16.08
C GLN A 71 -16.93 -15.14 16.86
#